data_AF-A0A538REF3-F1
#
_entry.id   AF-A0A538REF3-F1
#
_cell.length_a   1.000
_cell.length_b   1.000
_cell.length_c   1.000
_cell.angle_alpha   90.00
_cell.angle_beta   90.00
_cell.angle_gamma   90.00
#
_symmetry.space_group_name_H-M   'P 1'
#
loop_
_entity.id
_entity.type
_entity.pdbx_description
1 polymer ?
#
loop_
_entity_poly.entity_id
_entity_poly.type
_entity_poly.pdbx_seq_one_letter_code
_entity_poly.pdbx_strand_id
1 'polypeptide(L)'
;MQRRRSVRIVAVGMLVVFGALFPALASADSPRAVPFVFIGTAAQCGGVAGSHIVTSAWLGGMGLPDNGGPNGDPATANDPHRGVLLNKNGPTTDCSSAGLIITNVPKVITELDFDYRNGTHCGAGAPRFNIETKAGFTYFAGCGDGVHTPATQDPLQWTHVSFSAAGGLVAPQFATNPPFVFGVTEVKRLSIVYDEGTDTVGTEDPNGVGLSNIDNISVNSAVISSGTGIADGTQGNRSKNDDGSDDDKGHGDD
;
A
#
# COMPACT_ATOMS: atom_id res chain seq x y z
N MET A 1 -48.74 -10.06 73.20
CA MET A 1 -48.63 -8.62 72.88
C MET A 1 -47.13 -8.30 72.69
N GLN A 2 -46.53 -8.51 71.53
CA GLN A 2 -46.58 -7.72 70.29
C GLN A 2 -46.05 -6.28 70.43
N ARG A 3 -44.76 -6.08 70.08
CA ARG A 3 -44.16 -4.83 69.56
C ARG A 3 -42.82 -5.22 68.89
N ARG A 4 -42.84 -5.64 67.62
CA ARG A 4 -42.67 -4.87 66.36
C ARG A 4 -41.32 -4.12 66.25
N ARG A 5 -40.59 -4.56 65.22
CA ARG A 5 -39.28 -4.16 64.67
C ARG A 5 -39.22 -2.69 64.24
N SER A 6 -38.00 -2.15 64.12
CA SER A 6 -37.63 -1.15 63.11
C SER A 6 -36.12 -1.16 62.87
N VAL A 7 -35.64 -2.02 61.96
CA VAL A 7 -34.32 -1.91 61.34
C VAL A 7 -34.51 -1.06 60.09
N ARG A 8 -33.83 0.10 60.02
CA ARG A 8 -33.79 0.94 58.82
C ARG A 8 -32.70 0.40 57.89
N ILE A 9 -33.10 -0.26 56.83
CA ILE A 9 -32.22 -0.59 55.70
C ILE A 9 -32.21 0.63 54.78
N VAL A 10 -31.04 1.24 54.62
CA VAL A 10 -30.78 2.26 53.59
C VAL A 10 -30.60 1.52 52.27
N ALA A 11 -31.45 1.83 51.31
CA ALA A 11 -31.33 1.36 49.94
C ALA A 11 -31.20 2.55 48.99
N VAL A 12 -30.59 2.26 47.84
CA VAL A 12 -30.67 2.93 46.53
C VAL A 12 -29.50 3.85 46.17
N GLY A 13 -28.84 3.46 45.08
CA GLY A 13 -27.95 4.28 44.28
C GLY A 13 -27.17 3.51 43.20
N MET A 14 -27.73 2.44 42.62
CA MET A 14 -27.07 1.75 41.49
C MET A 14 -27.37 2.51 40.20
N LEU A 15 -26.39 3.27 39.73
CA LEU A 15 -26.43 3.99 38.47
C LEU A 15 -26.35 2.97 37.33
N VAL A 16 -27.48 2.67 36.68
CA VAL A 16 -27.51 1.87 35.45
C VAL A 16 -27.08 2.80 34.32
N VAL A 17 -25.80 2.72 33.94
CA VAL A 17 -25.30 3.34 32.71
C VAL A 17 -25.92 2.59 31.54
N PHE A 18 -26.88 3.22 30.87
CA PHE A 18 -27.36 2.77 29.57
C PHE A 18 -26.18 2.84 28.60
N GLY A 19 -25.59 1.69 28.31
CA GLY A 19 -24.66 1.52 27.20
C GLY A 19 -25.40 1.89 25.92
N ALA A 20 -25.02 3.03 25.33
CA ALA A 20 -25.40 3.36 23.97
C ALA A 20 -24.85 2.26 23.07
N LEU A 21 -25.74 1.37 22.62
CA LEU A 21 -25.51 0.49 21.50
C LEU A 21 -25.32 1.38 20.27
N PHE A 22 -24.07 1.76 20.02
CA PHE A 22 -23.68 2.21 18.69
C PHE A 22 -24.00 1.07 17.73
N PRO A 23 -24.76 1.31 16.65
CA PRO A 23 -24.87 0.30 15.61
C PRO A 23 -23.45 0.03 15.12
N ALA A 24 -23.02 -1.23 15.20
CA ALA A 24 -21.82 -1.68 14.55
C ALA A 24 -21.95 -1.29 13.07
N LEU A 25 -21.18 -0.28 12.66
CA LEU A 25 -21.01 0.04 11.26
C LEU A 25 -20.55 -1.26 10.59
N ALA A 26 -21.28 -1.68 9.57
CA ALA A 26 -20.88 -2.81 8.73
C ALA A 26 -19.41 -2.61 8.36
N SER A 27 -18.57 -3.61 8.68
CA SER A 27 -17.16 -3.59 8.30
C SER A 27 -17.11 -3.35 6.79
N ALA A 28 -16.62 -2.18 6.38
CA ALA A 28 -16.09 -2.06 5.03
C ALA A 28 -15.04 -3.16 4.89
N ASP A 29 -14.98 -3.83 3.74
CA ASP A 29 -13.89 -4.76 3.46
C ASP A 29 -12.57 -4.05 3.72
N SER A 30 -11.64 -4.73 4.41
CA SER A 30 -10.31 -4.15 4.67
C SER A 30 -9.64 -3.75 3.35
N PRO A 31 -8.85 -2.65 3.35
CA PRO A 31 -8.14 -2.23 2.15
C PRO A 31 -7.14 -3.30 1.73
N ARG A 32 -6.89 -3.38 0.41
CA ARG A 32 -5.93 -4.30 -0.20
C ARG A 32 -5.13 -3.55 -1.25
N ALA A 33 -3.88 -3.91 -1.43
CA ALA A 33 -3.05 -3.38 -2.50
C ALA A 33 -2.81 -4.45 -3.56
N VAL A 34 -3.31 -4.23 -4.78
CA VAL A 34 -3.27 -5.18 -5.88
C VAL A 34 -2.23 -4.75 -6.91
N PRO A 35 -1.20 -5.56 -7.19
CA PRO A 35 -0.19 -5.26 -8.20
C PRO A 35 -0.77 -5.01 -9.58
N PHE A 36 -0.24 -4.01 -10.28
CA PHE A 36 -0.47 -3.80 -11.70
C PHE A 36 0.80 -3.32 -12.39
N VAL A 37 0.80 -3.46 -13.71
CA VAL A 37 1.76 -2.82 -14.62
C VAL A 37 1.00 -2.10 -15.73
N PHE A 38 1.56 -1.02 -16.23
CA PHE A 38 1.04 -0.28 -17.37
C PHE A 38 2.12 -0.21 -18.45
N ILE A 39 1.77 -0.61 -19.67
CA ILE A 39 2.59 -0.45 -20.87
C ILE A 39 1.80 0.42 -21.85
N GLY A 40 2.20 1.70 -21.97
CA GLY A 40 1.51 2.67 -22.79
C GLY A 40 1.93 2.61 -24.26
N THR A 41 1.00 2.95 -25.16
CA THR A 41 1.32 3.24 -26.56
C THR A 41 1.88 4.65 -26.70
N ALA A 42 2.64 4.90 -27.78
CA ALA A 42 3.11 6.25 -28.14
C ALA A 42 1.97 7.30 -28.14
N ALA A 43 0.78 6.92 -28.60
CA ALA A 43 -0.39 7.80 -28.65
C ALA A 43 -0.94 8.14 -27.24
N GLN A 44 -0.96 7.18 -26.32
CA GLN A 44 -1.39 7.41 -24.94
C GLN A 44 -0.41 8.31 -24.17
N CYS A 45 0.86 8.33 -24.59
CA CYS A 45 1.95 8.97 -23.87
C CYS A 45 2.52 10.22 -24.55
N GLY A 46 1.95 10.61 -25.71
CA GLY A 46 2.37 11.79 -26.45
C GLY A 46 3.78 11.71 -27.04
N GLY A 47 4.31 10.52 -27.30
CA GLY A 47 5.68 10.36 -27.78
C GLY A 47 6.21 8.93 -27.71
N VAL A 48 7.03 8.65 -26.70
CA VAL A 48 7.73 7.36 -26.54
C VAL A 48 6.74 6.31 -26.02
N ALA A 49 6.68 5.15 -26.69
CA ALA A 49 5.88 4.01 -26.20
C ALA A 49 6.56 3.35 -25.00
N GLY A 50 5.79 2.63 -24.20
CA GLY A 50 6.30 1.80 -23.12
C GLY A 50 6.88 0.48 -23.59
N SER A 51 7.75 -0.07 -22.77
CA SER A 51 8.38 -1.38 -22.97
C SER A 51 8.01 -2.35 -21.86
N HIS A 52 8.12 -3.65 -22.12
CA HIS A 52 7.84 -4.72 -21.14
C HIS A 52 8.97 -4.87 -20.10
N ILE A 53 9.35 -3.77 -19.45
CA ILE A 53 10.49 -3.63 -18.51
C ILE A 53 10.05 -3.30 -17.08
N VAL A 54 8.76 -3.44 -16.80
CA VAL A 54 8.16 -3.15 -15.49
C VAL A 54 7.61 -4.38 -14.81
N THR A 55 7.71 -4.40 -13.48
CA THR A 55 7.17 -5.47 -12.63
C THR A 55 6.63 -4.86 -11.34
N SER A 56 5.48 -5.36 -10.89
CA SER A 56 4.93 -5.11 -9.56
C SER A 56 4.55 -6.44 -8.92
N ALA A 57 5.02 -6.72 -7.71
CA ALA A 57 4.79 -8.02 -7.09
C ALA A 57 4.83 -7.96 -5.56
N TRP A 58 3.88 -8.66 -4.92
CA TRP A 58 4.02 -9.07 -3.53
C TRP A 58 4.95 -10.29 -3.44
N LEU A 59 6.09 -10.12 -2.80
CA LEU A 59 7.14 -11.14 -2.69
C LEU A 59 7.42 -11.46 -1.21
N GLY A 60 7.58 -12.75 -0.91
CA GLY A 60 7.91 -13.20 0.45
C GLY A 60 9.39 -13.01 0.75
N GLY A 61 9.71 -12.71 2.02
CA GLY A 61 11.07 -12.39 2.46
C GLY A 61 11.56 -11.00 2.02
N MET A 62 10.70 -10.18 1.42
CA MET A 62 11.05 -8.84 0.93
C MET A 62 10.58 -7.72 1.87
N GLY A 63 9.64 -8.01 2.77
CA GLY A 63 9.04 -7.04 3.70
C GLY A 63 9.60 -7.09 5.12
N LEU A 64 8.93 -6.36 5.99
CA LEU A 64 9.01 -6.43 7.44
C LEU A 64 8.07 -7.54 7.96
N PRO A 65 8.17 -7.95 9.23
CA PRO A 65 7.25 -8.95 9.79
C PRO A 65 5.79 -8.47 9.79
N ASP A 66 4.86 -9.22 9.19
CA ASP A 66 3.45 -8.80 9.06
C ASP A 66 2.75 -8.64 10.44
N ASN A 67 3.29 -9.27 11.48
CA ASN A 67 2.80 -9.19 12.86
C ASN A 67 3.27 -7.95 13.66
N GLY A 68 4.07 -7.06 13.05
CA GLY A 68 4.57 -5.84 13.69
C GLY A 68 5.74 -6.05 14.66
N GLY A 69 6.26 -7.28 14.78
CA GLY A 69 7.44 -7.59 15.60
C GLY A 69 8.76 -7.12 14.98
N PRO A 70 9.87 -7.15 15.74
CA PRO A 70 11.18 -6.80 15.20
C PRO A 70 11.61 -7.75 14.07
N ASN A 71 12.24 -7.19 13.04
CA ASN A 71 12.78 -7.97 11.93
C ASN A 71 13.94 -8.86 12.39
N GLY A 72 13.97 -10.12 11.95
CA GLY A 72 14.98 -11.10 12.36
C GLY A 72 14.84 -11.67 13.77
N ASP A 73 13.74 -11.37 14.48
CA ASP A 73 13.42 -11.99 15.77
C ASP A 73 12.97 -13.45 15.59
N PRO A 74 13.43 -14.42 16.40
CA PRO A 74 12.93 -15.80 16.36
C PRO A 74 11.39 -15.92 16.47
N ALA A 75 10.72 -14.97 17.13
CA ALA A 75 9.25 -14.91 17.22
C ALA A 75 8.57 -14.62 15.87
N THR A 76 9.28 -14.03 14.91
CA THR A 76 8.79 -13.74 13.56
C THR A 76 9.30 -14.75 12.53
N ALA A 77 9.99 -15.82 12.94
CA ALA A 77 10.64 -16.76 12.02
C ALA A 77 9.69 -17.48 11.02
N ASN A 78 8.41 -17.62 11.37
CA ASN A 78 7.40 -18.23 10.50
C ASN A 78 6.53 -17.19 9.77
N ASP A 79 6.82 -15.90 9.95
CA ASP A 79 6.17 -14.81 9.24
C ASP A 79 6.68 -14.76 7.78
N PRO A 80 5.81 -14.58 6.77
CA PRO A 80 6.24 -14.59 5.38
C PRO A 80 7.01 -13.33 4.96
N HIS A 81 7.02 -12.26 5.77
CA HIS A 81 7.68 -10.98 5.51
C HIS A 81 7.36 -10.48 4.09
N ARG A 82 6.09 -10.18 3.82
CA ARG A 82 5.66 -9.84 2.45
C ARG A 82 5.99 -8.38 2.17
N GLY A 83 6.78 -8.12 1.14
CA GLY A 83 7.04 -6.78 0.63
C GLY A 83 6.59 -6.63 -0.81
N VAL A 84 6.39 -5.39 -1.26
CA VAL A 84 6.10 -5.08 -2.65
C VAL A 84 7.36 -4.60 -3.36
N LEU A 85 7.76 -5.36 -4.38
CA LEU A 85 8.73 -4.89 -5.36
C LEU A 85 8.02 -4.11 -6.47
N LEU A 86 8.42 -2.85 -6.68
CA LEU A 86 8.04 -2.01 -7.82
C LEU A 86 9.29 -1.73 -8.64
N ASN A 87 9.30 -2.09 -9.92
CA ASN A 87 10.49 -1.99 -10.75
C ASN A 87 10.18 -1.43 -12.14
N LYS A 88 11.08 -0.58 -12.64
CA LYS A 88 11.18 -0.13 -14.02
C LYS A 88 12.64 -0.20 -14.47
N ASN A 89 12.95 -1.21 -15.26
CA ASN A 89 14.31 -1.49 -15.73
C ASN A 89 14.62 -0.76 -17.05
N GLY A 90 14.68 0.56 -17.01
CA GLY A 90 14.98 1.40 -18.17
C GLY A 90 14.76 2.89 -17.88
N PRO A 91 14.75 3.76 -18.90
CA PRO A 91 14.67 5.20 -18.70
C PRO A 91 13.28 5.66 -18.23
N THR A 92 13.23 6.75 -17.45
CA THR A 92 12.00 7.40 -16.97
C THR A 92 11.06 7.74 -18.11
N THR A 93 11.61 8.14 -19.26
CA THR A 93 10.85 8.52 -20.46
C THR A 93 10.15 7.35 -21.17
N ASP A 94 10.51 6.09 -20.90
CA ASP A 94 9.76 4.94 -21.40
C ASP A 94 8.35 4.96 -20.79
N CYS A 95 7.30 4.85 -21.61
CA CYS A 95 5.94 4.96 -21.11
C CYS A 95 5.41 3.67 -20.47
N SER A 96 6.14 3.18 -19.49
CA SER A 96 5.74 2.06 -18.64
C SER A 96 5.83 2.44 -17.17
N SER A 97 4.99 1.80 -16.35
CA SER A 97 5.02 1.97 -14.90
C SER A 97 4.62 0.69 -14.18
N ALA A 98 5.19 0.48 -13.00
CA ALA A 98 4.72 -0.50 -12.02
C ALA A 98 3.81 0.21 -11.01
N GLY A 99 2.96 -0.54 -10.31
CA GLY A 99 2.16 0.06 -9.24
C GLY A 99 1.27 -0.90 -8.48
N LEU A 100 0.49 -0.33 -7.59
CA LEU A 100 -0.54 -1.00 -6.78
C LEU A 100 -1.85 -0.23 -6.88
N ILE A 101 -2.96 -0.91 -7.11
CA ILE A 101 -4.30 -0.35 -6.91
C ILE A 101 -4.71 -0.62 -5.46
N ILE A 102 -5.07 0.42 -4.72
CA ILE A 102 -5.54 0.27 -3.34
C ILE A 102 -7.08 0.22 -3.36
N THR A 103 -7.63 -0.94 -3.03
CA THR A 103 -9.08 -1.18 -3.01
C THR A 103 -9.68 -0.88 -1.65
N ASN A 104 -11.00 -0.68 -1.59
CA ASN A 104 -11.76 -0.44 -0.36
C ASN A 104 -11.28 0.76 0.47
N VAL A 105 -10.76 1.79 -0.21
CA VAL A 105 -10.33 3.01 0.46
C VAL A 105 -11.51 3.78 1.07
N PRO A 106 -11.33 4.40 2.25
CA PRO A 106 -12.34 5.26 2.82
C PRO A 106 -12.58 6.48 1.92
N LYS A 107 -13.81 7.03 1.98
CA LYS A 107 -14.17 8.24 1.22
C LYS A 107 -13.29 9.45 1.58
N VAL A 108 -12.83 9.50 2.82
CA VAL A 108 -12.02 10.59 3.34
C VAL A 108 -10.76 9.99 3.95
N ILE A 109 -9.62 10.53 3.55
CA ILE A 109 -8.30 10.11 4.01
C ILE A 109 -7.76 11.18 4.94
N THR A 110 -7.29 10.77 6.12
CA THR A 110 -6.62 11.60 7.11
C THR A 110 -5.10 11.43 7.08
N GLU A 111 -4.64 10.27 6.61
CA GLU A 111 -3.23 9.89 6.56
C GLU A 111 -2.98 8.82 5.49
N LEU A 112 -1.81 8.87 4.87
CA LEU A 112 -1.29 7.87 3.94
C LEU A 112 0.16 7.59 4.31
N ASP A 113 0.52 6.31 4.41
CA ASP A 113 1.90 5.95 4.73
C ASP A 113 2.33 4.68 3.98
N PHE A 114 3.64 4.48 3.94
CA PHE A 114 4.26 3.19 3.66
C PHE A 114 5.68 3.17 4.24
N ASP A 115 6.20 1.97 4.45
CA ASP A 115 7.62 1.78 4.73
C ASP A 115 8.35 1.49 3.41
N TYR A 116 9.56 2.00 3.24
CA TYR A 116 10.45 1.63 2.13
C TYR A 116 11.79 1.11 2.64
N ARG A 117 12.37 0.20 1.87
CA ARG A 117 13.70 -0.35 2.16
C ARG A 117 14.77 0.66 1.81
N ASN A 118 15.64 0.97 2.77
CA ASN A 118 16.75 1.90 2.57
C ASN A 118 17.68 1.41 1.44
N GLY A 119 18.18 2.34 0.64
CA GLY A 119 18.99 2.05 -0.56
C GLY A 119 18.18 1.67 -1.81
N THR A 120 16.85 1.67 -1.72
CA THR A 120 15.96 1.63 -2.90
C THR A 120 15.48 3.03 -3.27
N HIS A 121 14.87 3.18 -4.44
CA HIS A 121 14.46 4.49 -4.92
C HIS A 121 13.30 5.08 -4.11
N CYS A 122 13.45 6.35 -3.71
CA CYS A 122 12.45 7.16 -3.05
C CYS A 122 12.64 8.63 -3.47
N GLY A 123 11.90 9.05 -4.49
CA GLY A 123 11.90 10.41 -5.04
C GLY A 123 10.54 11.08 -4.92
N ALA A 124 10.47 12.35 -5.31
CA ALA A 124 9.19 13.07 -5.43
C ALA A 124 8.32 12.49 -6.58
N GLY A 125 8.95 11.86 -7.57
CA GLY A 125 8.25 11.19 -8.66
C GLY A 125 7.76 9.79 -8.27
N ALA A 126 8.57 8.96 -7.63
CA ALA A 126 8.22 7.58 -7.34
C ALA A 126 8.96 6.97 -6.12
N PRO A 127 8.40 5.95 -5.46
CA PRO A 127 6.98 5.57 -5.54
C PRO A 127 6.10 6.72 -5.03
N ARG A 128 4.91 6.89 -5.62
CA ARG A 128 3.99 7.96 -5.22
C ARG A 128 2.57 7.47 -5.10
N PHE A 129 1.82 8.01 -4.14
CA PHE A 129 0.37 7.89 -4.18
C PHE A 129 -0.19 8.79 -5.27
N ASN A 130 -0.96 8.21 -6.19
CA ASN A 130 -1.88 8.96 -7.05
C ASN A 130 -3.27 8.91 -6.40
N ILE A 131 -3.81 10.09 -6.11
CA ILE A 131 -5.10 10.27 -5.43
C ILE A 131 -6.08 10.88 -6.43
N GLU A 132 -7.07 10.11 -6.88
CA GLU A 132 -8.18 10.63 -7.68
C GLU A 132 -9.34 11.01 -6.75
N THR A 133 -9.79 12.26 -6.82
CA THR A 133 -10.92 12.75 -6.02
C THR A 133 -12.26 12.57 -6.73
N LYS A 134 -13.36 12.59 -5.98
CA LYS A 134 -14.70 12.56 -6.58
C LYS A 134 -15.03 13.80 -7.40
N ALA A 135 -14.37 14.92 -7.10
CA ALA A 135 -14.46 16.16 -7.88
C ALA A 135 -13.72 16.07 -9.23
N GLY A 136 -12.99 14.98 -9.50
CA GLY A 136 -12.29 14.76 -10.76
C GLY A 136 -10.88 15.33 -10.81
N PHE A 137 -10.33 15.78 -9.68
CA PHE A 137 -8.93 16.23 -9.58
C PHE A 137 -8.02 15.08 -9.16
N THR A 138 -6.80 15.09 -9.70
CA THR A 138 -5.71 14.17 -9.32
C THR A 138 -4.65 14.91 -8.51
N TYR A 139 -4.13 14.22 -7.50
CA TYR A 139 -3.05 14.68 -6.63
C TYR A 139 -1.98 13.61 -6.48
N PHE A 140 -0.79 14.03 -6.08
CA PHE A 140 0.40 13.21 -5.96
C PHE A 140 1.03 13.42 -4.59
N ALA A 141 1.32 12.33 -3.89
CA ALA A 141 2.13 12.33 -2.68
C ALA A 141 3.35 11.44 -2.95
N GLY A 142 4.46 12.07 -3.36
CA GLY A 142 5.70 11.39 -3.74
C GLY A 142 6.52 11.00 -2.53
N CYS A 143 7.20 9.85 -2.57
CA CYS A 143 7.99 9.34 -1.46
C CYS A 143 8.90 10.41 -0.84
N GLY A 144 9.71 11.10 -1.66
CA GLY A 144 10.63 12.14 -1.18
C GLY A 144 9.98 13.42 -0.65
N ASP A 145 8.66 13.58 -0.82
CA ASP A 145 7.88 14.72 -0.33
C ASP A 145 7.22 14.45 1.03
N GLY A 146 7.34 13.24 1.57
CA GLY A 146 6.71 12.84 2.84
C GLY A 146 7.53 13.23 4.07
N VAL A 147 7.00 12.92 5.25
CA VAL A 147 7.77 12.96 6.50
C VAL A 147 8.42 11.61 6.73
N HIS A 148 9.76 11.59 6.78
CA HIS A 148 10.55 10.38 6.94
C HIS A 148 10.92 10.15 8.41
N THR A 149 10.70 8.93 8.88
CA THR A 149 11.15 8.46 10.20
C THR A 149 11.65 7.02 10.10
N PRO A 150 12.56 6.56 10.96
CA PRO A 150 12.94 5.14 10.99
C PRO A 150 11.72 4.22 11.21
N ALA A 151 11.58 3.15 10.43
CA ALA A 151 10.50 2.18 10.64
C ALA A 151 10.70 1.43 11.96
N THR A 152 9.62 1.16 12.69
CA THR A 152 9.72 0.61 14.06
C THR A 152 10.29 -0.82 14.07
N GLN A 153 9.97 -1.62 13.06
CA GLN A 153 10.33 -3.05 13.00
C GLN A 153 11.80 -3.28 12.61
N ASP A 154 12.40 -2.35 11.86
CA ASP A 154 13.82 -2.38 11.46
C ASP A 154 14.32 -0.95 11.16
N PRO A 155 14.62 -0.15 12.20
CA PRO A 155 14.90 1.28 12.05
C PRO A 155 16.22 1.59 11.34
N LEU A 156 17.06 0.58 11.09
CA LEU A 156 18.34 0.76 10.40
C LEU A 156 18.23 0.50 8.90
N GLN A 157 17.28 -0.33 8.48
CA GLN A 157 17.18 -0.80 7.09
C GLN A 157 15.90 -0.35 6.41
N TRP A 158 14.94 0.20 7.14
CA TRP A 158 13.66 0.66 6.63
C TRP A 158 13.30 2.04 7.17
N THR A 159 12.65 2.81 6.31
CA THR A 159 12.17 4.15 6.62
C THR A 159 10.67 4.19 6.40
N HIS A 160 9.94 4.69 7.39
CA HIS A 160 8.54 5.02 7.32
C HIS A 160 8.36 6.40 6.70
N VAL A 161 7.50 6.50 5.69
CA VAL A 161 7.11 7.76 5.07
C VAL A 161 5.63 8.02 5.27
N SER A 162 5.30 9.23 5.71
CA SER A 162 3.92 9.62 6.06
C SER A 162 3.48 10.92 5.40
N PHE A 163 2.18 11.00 5.10
CA PHE A 163 1.50 12.18 4.58
C PHE A 163 0.20 12.41 5.36
N SER A 164 0.10 13.56 6.02
CA SER A 164 -1.08 13.93 6.79
C SER A 164 -1.26 15.45 6.85
N ALA A 165 -2.27 15.92 7.59
CA ALA A 165 -2.39 17.35 7.88
C ALA A 165 -1.21 17.92 8.68
N ALA A 166 -0.43 17.06 9.35
CA ALA A 166 0.72 17.48 10.16
C ALA A 166 2.02 17.62 9.36
N GLY A 167 2.10 17.04 8.16
CA GLY A 167 3.30 17.09 7.33
C GLY A 167 3.22 16.22 6.07
N GLY A 168 4.21 16.40 5.20
CA GLY A 168 4.23 15.80 3.87
C GLY A 168 3.54 16.70 2.84
N LEU A 169 4.08 16.76 1.63
CA LEU A 169 3.52 17.55 0.54
C LEU A 169 2.62 16.68 -0.36
N VAL A 170 1.41 17.17 -0.63
CA VAL A 170 0.51 16.61 -1.63
C VAL A 170 0.34 17.63 -2.76
N ALA A 171 0.96 17.35 -3.90
CA ALA A 171 0.95 18.25 -5.06
C ALA A 171 -0.26 17.97 -5.98
N PRO A 172 -0.96 18.99 -6.48
CA PRO A 172 -1.99 18.79 -7.48
C PRO A 172 -1.40 18.50 -8.86
N GLN A 173 -2.12 17.75 -9.69
CA GLN A 173 -1.76 17.54 -11.10
C GLN A 173 -1.65 18.84 -11.89
N PHE A 174 -2.51 19.81 -11.61
CA PHE A 174 -2.47 21.13 -12.22
C PHE A 174 -2.48 22.20 -11.14
N ALA A 175 -1.71 23.28 -11.34
CA ALA A 175 -1.64 24.40 -10.39
C ALA A 175 -2.99 25.09 -10.14
N THR A 176 -3.96 24.90 -11.03
CA THR A 176 -5.33 25.42 -10.90
C THR A 176 -6.26 24.54 -10.07
N ASN A 177 -5.86 23.31 -9.74
CA ASN A 177 -6.68 22.45 -8.88
C ASN A 177 -6.75 23.04 -7.47
N PRO A 178 -7.88 22.89 -6.76
CA PRO A 178 -7.94 23.28 -5.36
C PRO A 178 -6.93 22.46 -4.53
N PRO A 179 -6.42 22.96 -3.40
CA PRO A 179 -5.53 22.19 -2.54
C PRO A 179 -6.17 20.89 -2.05
N PHE A 180 -5.38 19.83 -1.93
CA PHE A 180 -5.81 18.63 -1.22
C PHE A 180 -5.81 18.92 0.28
N VAL A 181 -6.89 18.55 0.95
CA VAL A 181 -7.06 18.73 2.40
C VAL A 181 -7.42 17.39 3.02
N PHE A 182 -6.50 16.84 3.82
CA PHE A 182 -6.73 15.64 4.63
C PHE A 182 -7.94 15.83 5.56
N GLY A 183 -8.75 14.79 5.72
CA GLY A 183 -9.98 14.85 6.52
C GLY A 183 -11.16 15.56 5.86
N VAL A 184 -10.99 16.14 4.66
CA VAL A 184 -12.04 16.91 3.97
C VAL A 184 -12.24 16.46 2.52
N THR A 185 -11.15 16.28 1.77
CA THR A 185 -11.22 16.00 0.33
C THR A 185 -11.74 14.59 0.09
N GLU A 186 -12.84 14.46 -0.66
CA GLU A 186 -13.40 13.14 -0.95
C GLU A 186 -12.62 12.40 -2.05
N VAL A 187 -12.09 11.23 -1.69
CA VAL A 187 -11.32 10.35 -2.56
C VAL A 187 -12.25 9.37 -3.29
N LYS A 188 -11.91 9.10 -4.55
CA LYS A 188 -12.58 8.15 -5.44
C LYS A 188 -11.70 6.93 -5.70
N ARG A 189 -10.40 7.13 -5.97
CA ARG A 189 -9.42 6.06 -6.21
C ARG A 189 -8.08 6.42 -5.61
N LEU A 190 -7.34 5.39 -5.24
CA LEU A 190 -5.99 5.49 -4.73
C LEU A 190 -5.14 4.40 -5.37
N SER A 191 -3.92 4.77 -5.77
CA SER A 191 -2.93 3.83 -6.26
C SER A 191 -1.54 4.30 -5.87
N ILE A 192 -0.59 3.37 -5.74
CA ILE A 192 0.83 3.68 -5.72
C ILE A 192 1.39 3.45 -7.12
N VAL A 193 2.21 4.37 -7.62
CA VAL A 193 2.84 4.30 -8.94
C VAL A 193 4.35 4.44 -8.81
N TYR A 194 5.06 3.64 -9.59
CA TYR A 194 6.50 3.72 -9.81
C TYR A 194 6.77 3.82 -11.32
N ASP A 195 7.13 5.02 -11.78
CA ASP A 195 7.39 5.33 -13.20
C ASP A 195 8.75 6.01 -13.43
N GLU A 196 9.57 6.14 -12.40
CA GLU A 196 10.96 6.61 -12.52
C GLU A 196 11.89 5.44 -12.88
N GLY A 197 12.84 5.72 -13.76
CA GLY A 197 13.74 4.76 -14.36
C GLY A 197 15.12 4.76 -13.74
N THR A 198 16.04 4.00 -14.35
CA THR A 198 17.44 3.89 -13.93
C THR A 198 18.27 5.16 -14.18
N ASP A 199 17.70 6.14 -14.88
CA ASP A 199 18.27 7.46 -15.14
C ASP A 199 17.87 8.51 -14.08
N THR A 200 16.95 8.17 -13.16
CA THR A 200 16.60 9.04 -12.03
C THR A 200 17.37 8.61 -10.80
N VAL A 201 18.15 9.52 -10.23
CA VAL A 201 18.93 9.29 -9.00
C VAL A 201 18.17 9.79 -7.79
N GLY A 202 18.27 9.09 -6.67
CA GLY A 202 17.83 9.57 -5.35
C GLY A 202 19.01 9.65 -4.38
N THR A 203 18.71 10.17 -3.18
CA THR A 203 19.72 10.34 -2.11
C THR A 203 20.32 8.99 -1.68
N GLU A 204 19.49 7.94 -1.63
CA GLU A 204 19.88 6.60 -1.19
C GLU A 204 20.28 5.66 -2.34
N ASP A 205 19.93 6.02 -3.59
CA ASP A 205 20.25 5.29 -4.81
C ASP A 205 20.93 6.22 -5.84
N PRO A 206 22.18 6.65 -5.59
CA PRO A 206 22.85 7.68 -6.38
C PRO A 206 23.12 7.30 -7.85
N ASN A 207 22.93 6.05 -8.22
CA ASN A 207 23.11 5.54 -9.58
C ASN A 207 21.78 5.26 -10.31
N GLY A 208 20.63 5.52 -9.67
CA GLY A 208 19.31 5.22 -10.20
C GLY A 208 19.05 3.72 -10.33
N VAL A 209 18.55 3.11 -9.25
CA VAL A 209 18.36 1.65 -9.21
C VAL A 209 17.16 1.19 -10.06
N GLY A 210 16.21 2.10 -10.35
CA GLY A 210 15.00 1.78 -11.13
C GLY A 210 14.05 0.82 -10.41
N LEU A 211 14.12 0.75 -9.08
CA LEU A 211 13.22 -0.04 -8.25
C LEU A 211 12.98 0.59 -6.87
N SER A 212 11.83 0.28 -6.29
CA SER A 212 11.52 0.54 -4.88
C SER A 212 10.96 -0.73 -4.25
N ASN A 213 11.36 -1.00 -3.01
CA ASN A 213 10.78 -2.07 -2.20
C ASN A 213 10.02 -1.43 -1.04
N ILE A 214 8.70 -1.60 -1.02
CA ILE A 214 7.81 -0.98 -0.04
C ILE A 214 7.03 -2.02 0.75
N ASP A 215 6.59 -1.66 1.94
CA ASP A 215 5.76 -2.50 2.81
C ASP A 215 4.89 -1.63 3.73
N ASN A 216 4.04 -2.24 4.57
CA ASN A 216 3.21 -1.59 5.58
C ASN A 216 2.43 -0.39 5.03
N ILE A 217 1.85 -0.55 3.83
CA ILE A 217 1.09 0.51 3.19
C ILE A 217 -0.15 0.79 4.03
N SER A 218 -0.35 2.02 4.47
CA SER A 218 -1.49 2.40 5.30
C SER A 218 -2.41 3.38 4.58
N VAL A 219 -3.70 3.28 4.89
CA VAL A 219 -4.68 4.33 4.58
C VAL A 219 -5.45 4.59 5.87
N ASN A 220 -5.25 5.77 6.45
CA ASN A 220 -5.61 6.06 7.84
C ASN A 220 -5.03 4.97 8.76
N SER A 221 -5.81 4.46 9.71
CA SER A 221 -5.36 3.42 10.65
C SER A 221 -5.31 2.00 10.07
N ALA A 222 -5.64 1.81 8.79
CA ALA A 222 -5.70 0.48 8.19
C ALA A 222 -4.40 0.16 7.45
N VAL A 223 -3.63 -0.80 7.99
CA VAL A 223 -2.34 -1.24 7.43
C VAL A 223 -2.53 -2.45 6.51
N ILE A 224 -1.84 -2.43 5.38
CA ILE A 224 -1.73 -3.48 4.39
C ILE A 224 -0.28 -3.98 4.43
N SER A 225 0.01 -4.92 5.34
CA SER A 225 1.33 -5.54 5.50
C SER A 225 1.52 -6.79 4.63
N SER A 226 0.48 -7.23 3.91
CA SER A 226 0.60 -8.38 3.04
C SER A 226 -0.39 -8.36 1.87
N GLY A 227 -0.03 -9.11 0.84
CA GLY A 227 -0.86 -9.33 -0.33
C GLY A 227 -0.34 -10.47 -1.18
N THR A 228 -0.98 -10.65 -2.33
CA THR A 228 -0.60 -11.65 -3.33
C THR A 228 -0.66 -11.04 -4.72
N GLY A 229 -0.01 -11.71 -5.67
CA GLY A 229 -0.06 -11.34 -7.07
C GLY A 229 1.27 -10.85 -7.60
N ILE A 230 1.48 -11.12 -8.88
CA ILE A 230 2.59 -10.66 -9.68
C ILE A 230 1.98 -10.09 -10.95
N ALA A 231 2.16 -8.80 -11.15
CA ALA A 231 1.94 -8.16 -12.43
C ALA A 231 3.31 -8.00 -13.09
N ASP A 232 3.58 -8.82 -14.10
CA ASP A 232 4.78 -8.68 -14.92
C ASP A 232 4.41 -8.05 -16.27
N GLY A 233 5.27 -7.18 -16.78
CA GLY A 233 5.07 -6.57 -18.09
C GLY A 233 4.92 -7.59 -19.21
N THR A 234 5.34 -8.84 -19.05
CA THR A 234 5.47 -9.84 -20.12
C THR A 234 4.22 -10.69 -20.37
N GLN A 235 3.21 -10.65 -19.48
CA GLN A 235 2.07 -11.58 -19.54
C GLN A 235 1.20 -11.47 -20.80
N GLY A 236 1.30 -10.37 -21.55
CA GLY A 236 0.67 -10.25 -22.88
C GLY A 236 1.14 -11.28 -23.91
N ASN A 237 2.24 -12.00 -23.66
CA ASN A 237 2.82 -12.97 -24.61
C ASN A 237 2.82 -14.43 -24.13
N ARG A 238 2.26 -14.73 -22.93
CA ARG A 238 2.22 -16.11 -22.39
C ARG A 238 0.87 -16.81 -22.53
N SER A 239 -0.13 -16.19 -23.16
CA SER A 239 -1.40 -16.86 -23.47
C SER A 239 -1.26 -17.77 -24.69
N LYS A 240 -0.81 -19.00 -24.44
CA LYS A 240 -1.12 -20.28 -25.13
C LYS A 240 0.05 -21.24 -24.89
N ASN A 241 0.01 -21.94 -23.78
CA ASN A 241 0.55 -23.30 -23.61
C ASN A 241 0.03 -23.84 -22.28
N ASP A 242 -1.30 -23.85 -22.13
CA ASP A 242 -1.95 -24.82 -21.27
C ASP A 242 -2.55 -25.87 -22.23
N ASP A 243 -2.10 -27.11 -22.08
CA ASP A 243 -2.90 -28.34 -22.10
C ASP A 243 -2.03 -29.53 -22.52
N GLY A 244 -1.69 -30.37 -21.54
CA GLY A 244 -0.99 -31.63 -21.74
C GLY A 244 -0.94 -32.43 -20.45
N SER A 245 -2.13 -32.79 -19.95
CA SER A 245 -2.39 -33.70 -18.84
C SER A 245 -1.44 -34.90 -18.75
N ASP A 246 -1.12 -35.26 -17.52
CA ASP A 246 -0.79 -36.61 -17.10
C ASP A 246 -1.78 -37.62 -17.71
N ASP A 247 -1.26 -38.57 -18.48
CA ASP A 247 -1.92 -39.86 -18.69
C ASP A 247 -0.91 -40.95 -18.35
N ASP A 248 -1.02 -41.36 -17.09
CA ASP A 248 -0.52 -42.61 -16.54
C ASP A 248 -1.16 -43.77 -17.32
N LYS A 249 -0.38 -44.43 -18.18
CA LYS A 249 -0.71 -45.77 -18.69
C LYS A 249 0.51 -46.66 -18.62
N GLY A 250 0.58 -47.42 -17.53
CA GLY A 250 1.31 -48.67 -17.52
C GLY A 250 0.77 -49.62 -18.60
N HIS A 251 1.68 -50.18 -19.37
CA HIS A 251 1.55 -51.54 -19.90
C HIS A 251 2.90 -52.23 -19.72
N GLY A 252 2.84 -53.37 -19.03
CA GLY A 252 3.96 -54.28 -18.90
C GLY A 252 4.17 -55.13 -20.15
N ASP A 253 5.22 -55.95 -20.01
CA ASP A 253 5.61 -57.13 -20.79
C ASP A 253 6.22 -56.87 -22.18
N ASP A 254 7.56 -56.83 -22.23
CA ASP A 254 8.41 -57.91 -22.80
C ASP A 254 9.91 -57.70 -22.46
#